data_AF-A0AAE4A0V9-F1
#
_entry.id   AF-A0AAE4A0V9-F1
#
_cell.length_a   1.000
_cell.length_b   1.000
_cell.length_c   1.000
_cell.angle_alpha   90.00
_cell.angle_beta   90.00
_cell.angle_gamma   90.00
#
_symmetry.space_group_name_H-M   'P 1'
#
loop_
_entity.id
_entity.type
_entity.pdbx_description
1 polymer ?
#
loop_
_entity_poly.entity_id
_entity_poly.type
_entity_poly.pdbx_seq_one_letter_code
_entity_poly.pdbx_strand_id
1 'polypeptide(L)' 'MAADEPTPDTQCRACRGTGRVISGLGGTPNEIVCPWCEGSGEFIPEHNAQEAGVVLRGDKPA' A
#
# COMPACT_ATOMS: atom_id res chain seq x y z
N MET A 1 23.29 -14.35 18.99
CA MET A 1 21.93 -14.30 18.43
C MET A 1 21.62 -12.84 18.22
N ALA A 2 21.48 -12.40 16.97
CA ALA A 2 21.17 -11.00 16.68
C ALA A 2 19.71 -10.75 17.11
N ALA A 3 19.51 -9.73 17.94
CA ALA A 3 18.18 -9.25 18.27
C ALA A 3 17.57 -8.72 16.97
N ASP A 4 16.59 -9.45 16.44
CA ASP A 4 15.62 -8.94 15.49
C ASP A 4 14.77 -7.94 16.28
N GLU A 5 15.28 -6.72 16.44
CA GLU A 5 14.47 -5.60 16.90
C GLU A 5 13.51 -5.32 15.75
N PRO A 6 12.19 -5.54 15.89
CA PRO A 6 11.25 -5.17 14.85
C PRO A 6 11.30 -3.65 14.77
N THR A 7 12.06 -3.11 13.83
CA THR A 7 12.01 -1.69 13.48
C THR A 7 10.53 -1.37 13.27
N PRO A 8 9.98 -0.34 13.92
CA PRO A 8 8.61 0.05 13.66
C PRO A 8 8.53 0.26 12.15
N ASP A 9 7.77 -0.60 11.48
CA ASP A 9 7.58 -0.58 10.04
C ASP A 9 6.69 0.63 9.74
N THR A 10 7.28 1.81 9.87
CA THR A 10 6.71 3.09 9.43
C THR A 10 6.72 3.18 7.92
N GLN A 11 7.31 2.24 7.20
CA GLN A 11 7.26 2.20 5.76
C GLN A 11 5.98 1.53 5.29
N CYS A 12 5.35 2.08 4.26
CA CYS A 12 4.18 1.46 3.67
C CYS A 12 4.56 0.09 3.10
N ARG A 13 4.07 -1.01 3.69
CA ARG A 13 4.36 -2.39 3.24
C ARG A 13 3.94 -2.68 1.81
N ALA A 14 2.89 -2.01 1.32
CA ALA A 14 2.32 -2.25 0.00
C ALA A 14 3.27 -1.78 -1.12
N CYS A 15 3.85 -0.59 -0.98
CA CYS A 15 4.85 -0.07 -1.92
C CYS A 15 6.30 -0.26 -1.44
N ARG A 16 6.50 -0.76 -0.22
CA ARG A 16 7.80 -0.87 0.47
C ARG A 16 8.56 0.45 0.51
N GLY A 17 7.89 1.53 0.93
CA GLY A 17 8.55 2.84 1.01
C GLY A 17 8.67 3.63 -0.30
N THR A 18 8.28 3.07 -1.44
CA THR A 18 8.48 3.73 -2.74
C THR A 18 7.38 4.74 -3.13
N GLY A 19 6.22 4.68 -2.48
CA GLY A 19 5.03 5.48 -2.82
C GLY A 19 4.31 5.04 -4.11
N ARG A 20 4.81 4.03 -4.82
CA ARG A 20 4.21 3.56 -6.09
C ARG A 20 4.10 2.05 -6.10
N VAL A 21 3.10 1.55 -6.80
CA VAL A 21 2.88 0.10 -6.96
C VAL A 21 2.56 -0.20 -8.42
N ILE A 22 2.98 -1.38 -8.86
CA ILE A 22 2.57 -1.91 -10.17
C ILE A 22 1.19 -2.52 -10.01
N SER A 23 0.18 -1.89 -10.62
CA SER A 23 -1.18 -2.41 -10.70
C SER A 23 -1.36 -3.19 -11.99
N GLY A 24 -1.77 -4.46 -11.85
CA GLY A 24 -2.24 -5.28 -12.96
C GLY A 24 -3.73 -5.14 -13.25
N LEU A 25 -4.42 -4.17 -12.61
CA LEU A 25 -5.84 -3.93 -12.83
C LEU A 25 -6.07 -3.55 -14.31
N GLY A 26 -6.95 -4.28 -14.99
CA GLY A 26 -7.19 -4.12 -16.43
C GLY A 26 -6.28 -4.96 -17.33
N GLY A 27 -5.48 -5.89 -16.77
CA GLY A 27 -4.71 -6.87 -17.55
C GLY A 27 -3.38 -6.37 -18.10
N THR A 28 -3.03 -5.10 -17.89
CA THR A 28 -1.73 -4.53 -18.24
C THR A 28 -1.05 -3.97 -16.97
N PRO A 29 0.22 -4.32 -16.70
CA PRO A 29 0.95 -3.76 -15.57
C PRO A 29 1.21 -2.26 -15.79
N ASN A 30 0.66 -1.42 -14.92
CA ASN A 30 0.88 0.03 -14.93
C ASN A 30 1.36 0.48 -13.55
N GLU A 31 2.35 1.39 -13.53
CA GLU A 31 2.77 2.03 -12.29
C GLU A 31 1.73 3.08 -11.88
N ILE A 32 1.12 2.88 -10.71
CA ILE A 32 0.17 3.83 -10.13
C ILE A 32 0.68 4.32 -8.78
N VAL A 33 0.16 5.46 -8.33
CA VAL A 33 0.38 5.95 -6.97
C VAL A 33 -0.16 4.90 -5.99
N CYS A 34 0.63 4.59 -4.97
CA CYS A 34 0.24 3.62 -3.95
C CYS A 34 -1.01 4.12 -3.22
N PRO A 35 -2.17 3.45 -3.31
CA PRO A 35 -3.40 3.90 -2.66
C PRO A 35 -3.36 3.74 -1.13
N TRP A 36 -2.40 2.97 -0.61
CA TRP A 36 -2.27 2.67 0.81
C TRP A 36 -1.56 3.79 1.58
N CYS A 37 -0.71 4.56 0.90
CA CYS A 37 0.00 5.70 1.47
C CYS A 37 -0.15 6.98 0.64
N GLU A 38 -0.99 6.94 -0.38
CA GLU A 38 -1.25 8.02 -1.35
C GLU A 38 0.01 8.60 -2.01
N GLY A 39 1.07 7.79 -2.11
CA GLY A 39 2.36 8.25 -2.65
C GLY A 39 3.37 8.70 -1.59
N SER A 40 3.00 8.75 -0.32
CA SER A 40 3.89 9.19 0.77
C SER A 40 5.02 8.19 1.04
N GLY A 41 4.83 6.90 0.70
CA GLY A 41 5.80 5.84 1.03
C GLY A 41 5.79 5.44 2.51
N GLU A 42 5.15 6.21 3.38
CA GLU A 42 5.05 5.97 4.81
C GLU A 42 3.72 5.28 5.19
N PHE A 43 3.73 4.49 6.27
CA PHE A 43 2.55 3.87 6.85
C PHE A 43 1.74 4.94 7.58
N ILE A 44 0.50 5.15 7.13
CA ILE A 44 -0.40 6.13 7.71
C ILE A 44 -1.37 5.38 8.62
N PRO A 45 -1.24 5.45 9.96
CA PRO A 45 -2.04 4.65 10.89
C PRO A 45 -3.53 5.01 10.88
N GLU A 46 -3.88 6.24 10.53
CA GLU A 46 -5.27 6.70 10.37
C GLU A 46 -5.89 6.29 9.02
N HIS A 47 -5.08 5.80 8.08
CA HIS A 47 -5.56 5.38 6.78
C HIS A 47 -5.85 3.88 6.82
N ASN A 48 -7.14 3.52 6.79
CA ASN A 48 -7.54 2.12 6.83
C ASN A 48 -7.12 1.39 5.55
N ALA A 49 -5.96 0.72 5.63
CA ALA A 49 -5.30 0.05 4.51
C ALA A 49 -6.16 -1.04 3.85
N GLN A 50 -7.18 -1.56 4.55
CA GLN A 50 -8.10 -2.56 4.01
C GLN A 50 -9.20 -1.91 3.15
N GLU A 51 -9.77 -0.78 3.59
CA GLU A 51 -10.77 -0.04 2.80
C GLU A 51 -10.18 0.55 1.51
N ALA A 52 -8.98 1.13 1.56
CA ALA A 52 -8.33 1.70 0.37
C ALA A 52 -8.08 0.66 -0.75
N GLY A 53 -7.80 -0.59 -0.37
CA GLY A 53 -7.62 -1.70 -1.31
C GLY A 53 -8.92 -2.16 -1.98
N VAL A 54 -10.06 -2.02 -1.30
CA VAL A 54 -11.41 -2.31 -1.84
C VAL A 54 -11.78 -1.27 -2.90
N VAL A 55 -11.54 0.01 -2.62
CA VAL A 55 -11.81 1.12 -3.56
C VAL A 55 -11.03 0.93 -4.86
N LEU A 56 -9.76 0.49 -4.78
CA LEU A 56 -8.96 0.19 -5.98
C LEU A 56 -9.43 -1.05 -6.75
N ARG A 57 -9.88 -2.10 -6.06
CA ARG A 57 -10.37 -3.32 -6.72
C ARG A 57 -11.71 -3.11 -7.42
N GLY A 58 -12.37 -1.98 -7.21
CA GLY A 58 -13.69 -1.71 -7.78
C GLY A 58 -14.77 -2.64 -7.23
N ASP A 59 -14.56 -3.23 -6.05
CA ASP A 59 -15.60 -4.00 -5.37
C ASP A 59 -16.56 -2.99 -4.73
N LYS A 60 -17.58 -2.62 -5.50
CA LYS A 60 -18.73 -1.86 -5.03
C LYS A 60 -19.32 -2.63 -3.84
N PRO A 61 -19.38 -2.08 -2.61
CA PRO A 61 -20.16 -2.72 -1.57
C PRO A 61 -21.62 -2.78 -2.03
N ALA A 62 -22.17 -3.99 -2.03
CA ALA A 62 -23.58 -4.28 -2.33
C ALA A 62 -24.48 -3.86 -1.17
#